data_AF-A0A2U8E312-F1
#
_entry.id   AF-A0A2U8E312-F1
#
_cell.length_a   1.000
_cell.length_b   1.000
_cell.length_c   1.000
_cell.angle_alpha   90.00
_cell.angle_beta   90.00
_cell.angle_gamma   90.00
#
_symmetry.space_group_name_H-M   'P 1'
#
loop_
_entity.id
_entity.type
_entity.pdbx_description
1 polymer ?
#
loop_
_entity_poly.entity_id
_entity_poly.type
_entity_poly.pdbx_seq_one_letter_code
_entity_poly.pdbx_strand_id
1 'polypeptide(L)'
;MPPANSTHHVRQHLRAARARFAGRPSNAQDTRAVYMEACAAIAAAFEPRGYKFSKSGPHFTAKSRDKQFTYRISFQSSHNNIPGQHIRLLVHTSISSPVVKKWETALWARHGRTYQGNGNIAGTQLGYLAEPGKRAWVAWELAHEHTRAAAIAEVTDRITRHALPWFAQCEDIPRLVGRIVETGVFPDCHVENFPAELLLCFASREQTARALAAYIKTLHPKARANLHKDFAAARDESPLKINHSGFFGCRIRYLLAEGIEFPKE
;
A
#
# COMPACT_ATOMS: atom_id res chain seq x y z
N MET A 1 26.11 1.52 -15.84
CA MET A 1 25.38 2.73 -16.27
C MET A 1 24.50 3.19 -15.13
N PRO A 2 24.62 4.45 -14.66
CA PRO A 2 23.71 4.97 -13.64
C PRO A 2 22.29 5.09 -14.23
N PRO A 3 21.22 4.81 -13.47
CA PRO A 3 19.87 4.86 -14.01
C PRO A 3 19.48 6.31 -14.33
N ALA A 4 18.96 6.53 -15.54
CA ALA A 4 18.56 7.83 -16.09
C ALA A 4 17.54 8.63 -15.24
N ASN A 5 16.98 8.03 -14.18
CA ASN A 5 16.02 8.66 -13.28
C ASN A 5 16.64 9.69 -12.31
N SER A 6 17.91 9.57 -11.93
CA SER A 6 18.50 10.46 -10.89
C SER A 6 18.64 11.91 -11.37
N THR A 7 18.99 12.13 -12.63
CA THR A 7 19.23 13.46 -13.21
C THR A 7 17.94 14.25 -13.43
N HIS A 8 16.82 13.58 -13.71
CA HIS A 8 15.51 14.22 -13.90
C HIS A 8 14.94 14.73 -12.58
N HIS A 9 15.04 13.95 -11.50
CA HIS A 9 14.57 14.35 -10.17
C HIS A 9 15.34 15.56 -9.62
N VAL A 10 16.67 15.59 -9.74
CA VAL A 10 17.50 16.73 -9.28
C VAL A 10 17.17 18.02 -10.03
N ARG A 11 17.04 17.95 -11.37
CA ARG A 11 16.63 19.11 -12.19
C ARG A 11 15.23 19.61 -11.82
N GLN A 12 14.32 18.71 -11.49
CA GLN A 12 12.96 19.04 -11.09
C GLN A 12 12.89 19.69 -9.70
N HIS A 13 13.71 19.25 -8.74
CA HIS A 13 13.84 19.89 -7.44
C HIS A 13 14.38 21.33 -7.56
N LEU A 14 15.43 21.54 -8.38
CA LEU A 14 15.99 22.87 -8.61
C LEU A 14 15.01 23.80 -9.34
N ARG A 15 14.23 23.29 -10.30
CA ARG A 15 13.18 24.05 -10.97
C ARG A 15 12.02 24.40 -10.04
N ALA A 16 11.56 23.46 -9.21
CA ALA A 16 10.52 23.71 -8.21
C ALA A 16 10.96 24.75 -7.18
N ALA A 17 12.22 24.68 -6.72
CA ALA A 17 12.78 25.69 -5.83
C ALA A 17 12.81 27.07 -6.51
N ARG A 18 13.36 27.19 -7.73
CA ARG A 18 13.41 28.46 -8.48
C ARG A 18 12.01 29.03 -8.76
N ALA A 19 11.04 28.20 -9.13
CA ALA A 19 9.67 28.64 -9.41
C ALA A 19 8.95 29.17 -8.15
N ARG A 20 9.26 28.66 -6.95
CA ARG A 20 8.72 29.22 -5.70
C ARG A 20 9.18 30.66 -5.45
N PHE A 21 10.38 31.02 -5.89
CA PHE A 21 10.95 32.37 -5.73
C PHE A 21 10.66 33.32 -6.89
N ALA A 22 10.25 32.82 -8.06
CA ALA A 22 10.02 33.62 -9.28
C ALA A 22 8.64 34.29 -9.36
N GLY A 23 7.74 34.05 -8.40
CA GLY A 23 6.36 34.52 -8.44
C GLY A 23 5.44 33.66 -9.31
N ARG A 24 4.12 33.74 -9.07
CA ARG A 24 3.10 32.97 -9.78
C ARG A 24 2.78 33.65 -11.12
N PRO A 25 2.76 32.93 -12.27
CA PRO A 25 2.26 33.49 -13.51
C PRO A 25 0.80 33.97 -13.32
N SER A 26 0.46 35.16 -13.81
CA SER A 26 -0.85 35.79 -13.57
C SER A 26 -2.05 34.95 -14.08
N ASN A 27 -1.80 34.06 -15.04
CA ASN A 27 -2.79 33.15 -15.63
C ASN A 27 -2.71 31.69 -15.11
N ALA A 28 -1.80 31.38 -14.18
CA ALA A 28 -1.65 30.02 -13.69
C ALA A 28 -2.79 29.64 -12.73
N GLN A 29 -3.50 28.55 -13.03
CA GLN A 29 -4.52 27.97 -12.14
C GLN A 29 -3.90 27.56 -10.79
N ASP A 30 -4.72 27.58 -9.74
CA ASP A 30 -4.26 27.17 -8.41
C ASP A 30 -3.97 25.67 -8.41
N THR A 31 -2.74 25.29 -8.07
CA THR A 31 -2.30 23.90 -8.11
C THR A 31 -3.09 23.03 -7.15
N ARG A 32 -3.48 23.59 -6.00
CA ARG A 32 -4.29 22.89 -5.02
C ARG A 32 -5.71 22.68 -5.55
N ALA A 33 -6.35 23.71 -6.10
CA ALA A 33 -7.67 23.59 -6.71
C ALA A 33 -7.67 22.53 -7.83
N VAL A 34 -6.76 22.64 -8.80
CA VAL A 34 -6.65 21.67 -9.91
C VAL A 34 -6.45 20.24 -9.41
N TYR A 35 -5.56 20.05 -8.43
CA TYR A 35 -5.31 18.74 -7.84
C TYR A 35 -6.57 18.17 -7.14
N MET A 36 -7.26 18.99 -6.34
CA MET A 36 -8.45 18.55 -5.60
C MET A 36 -9.64 18.28 -6.51
N GLU A 37 -9.84 19.10 -7.54
CA GLU A 37 -10.87 18.90 -8.57
C GLU A 37 -10.64 17.58 -9.32
N ALA A 38 -9.39 17.30 -9.72
CA ALA A 38 -9.05 16.03 -10.35
C ALA A 38 -9.31 14.83 -9.41
N CYS A 39 -8.93 14.94 -8.14
CA CYS A 39 -9.20 13.90 -7.14
C CYS A 39 -10.70 13.65 -6.97
N ALA A 40 -11.51 14.71 -6.90
CA ALA A 40 -12.95 14.64 -6.78
C ALA A 40 -13.59 14.03 -8.02
N ALA A 41 -13.16 14.43 -9.23
CA ALA A 41 -13.65 13.88 -10.48
C ALA A 41 -13.38 12.37 -10.60
N ILE A 42 -12.16 11.92 -10.23
CA ILE A 42 -11.83 10.49 -10.19
C ILE A 42 -12.73 9.77 -9.18
N ALA A 43 -12.88 10.31 -7.96
CA ALA A 43 -13.69 9.67 -6.91
C ALA A 43 -15.18 9.58 -7.29
N ALA A 44 -15.74 10.61 -7.92
CA ALA A 44 -17.13 10.65 -8.38
C ALA A 44 -17.46 9.49 -9.33
N ALA A 45 -16.52 9.08 -10.18
CA ALA A 45 -16.70 7.93 -11.08
C ALA A 45 -16.91 6.58 -10.35
N PHE A 46 -16.63 6.51 -9.05
CA PHE A 46 -16.79 5.30 -8.22
C PHE A 46 -17.93 5.39 -7.20
N GLU A 47 -18.63 6.53 -7.10
CA GLU A 47 -19.80 6.67 -6.21
C GLU A 47 -20.90 5.64 -6.50
N PRO A 48 -21.26 5.33 -7.77
CA PRO A 48 -22.23 4.28 -8.07
C PRO A 48 -21.83 2.89 -7.59
N ARG A 49 -20.53 2.67 -7.31
CA ARG A 49 -19.98 1.41 -6.77
C ARG A 49 -19.87 1.44 -5.23
N GLY A 50 -20.48 2.43 -4.57
CA GLY A 50 -20.51 2.54 -3.11
C GLY A 50 -19.27 3.17 -2.49
N TYR A 51 -18.36 3.71 -3.29
CA TYR A 51 -17.23 4.47 -2.76
C TYR A 51 -17.65 5.87 -2.32
N LYS A 52 -17.00 6.39 -1.29
CA LYS A 52 -17.25 7.73 -0.74
C LYS A 52 -15.95 8.53 -0.65
N PHE A 53 -15.93 9.71 -1.26
CA PHE A 53 -14.80 10.64 -1.13
C PHE A 53 -14.75 11.25 0.27
N SER A 54 -13.56 11.35 0.83
CA SER A 54 -13.36 11.79 2.20
C SER A 54 -13.31 13.29 2.33
N LYS A 55 -13.89 13.82 3.42
CA LYS A 55 -13.77 15.23 3.81
C LYS A 55 -12.41 15.55 4.42
N SER A 56 -11.68 14.55 4.95
CA SER A 56 -10.43 14.75 5.69
C SER A 56 -9.17 14.72 4.82
N GLY A 57 -9.30 14.40 3.53
CA GLY A 57 -8.17 14.41 2.60
C GLY A 57 -8.47 13.74 1.27
N PRO A 58 -7.52 13.77 0.32
CA PRO A 58 -7.75 13.35 -1.06
C PRO A 58 -7.70 11.82 -1.18
N HIS A 59 -8.77 11.17 -0.75
CA HIS A 59 -8.93 9.72 -0.85
C HIS A 59 -10.41 9.37 -0.83
N PHE A 60 -10.75 8.21 -1.36
CA PHE A 60 -12.08 7.63 -1.28
C PHE A 60 -12.02 6.19 -0.80
N THR A 61 -13.11 5.74 -0.16
CA THR A 61 -13.17 4.42 0.45
C THR A 61 -14.49 3.72 0.18
N ALA A 62 -14.45 2.39 0.11
CA ALA A 62 -15.61 1.51 0.17
C ALA A 62 -15.37 0.44 1.26
N LYS A 63 -16.44 -0.21 1.69
CA LYS A 63 -16.36 -1.37 2.59
C LYS A 63 -16.66 -2.64 1.82
N SER A 64 -16.06 -3.75 2.22
CA SER A 64 -16.48 -5.07 1.75
C SER A 64 -17.94 -5.35 2.11
N ARG A 65 -18.57 -6.32 1.44
CA ARG A 65 -19.99 -6.65 1.69
C ARG A 65 -20.26 -7.04 3.14
N ASP A 66 -19.36 -7.83 3.71
CA ASP A 66 -19.39 -8.27 5.11
C ASP A 66 -18.80 -7.25 6.10
N LYS A 67 -18.34 -6.09 5.60
CA LYS A 67 -17.72 -5.00 6.37
C LYS A 67 -16.44 -5.41 7.12
N GLN A 68 -15.83 -6.55 6.76
CA GLN A 68 -14.56 -7.00 7.32
C GLN A 68 -13.36 -6.22 6.76
N PHE A 69 -13.51 -5.57 5.61
CA PHE A 69 -12.45 -4.78 4.99
C PHE A 69 -12.93 -3.38 4.60
N THR A 70 -11.98 -2.46 4.59
CA THR A 70 -12.10 -1.14 3.98
C THR A 70 -11.11 -1.06 2.83
N TYR A 71 -11.63 -0.80 1.64
CA TYR A 71 -10.85 -0.54 0.43
C TYR A 71 -10.62 0.95 0.32
N ARG A 72 -9.38 1.37 0.17
CA ARG A 72 -9.00 2.78 0.11
C ARG A 72 -8.16 3.04 -1.13
N ILE A 73 -8.55 4.07 -1.87
CA ILE A 73 -7.73 4.69 -2.91
C ILE A 73 -7.39 6.09 -2.43
N SER A 74 -6.09 6.37 -2.29
CA SER A 74 -5.59 7.67 -1.83
C SER A 74 -4.69 8.30 -2.86
N PHE A 75 -4.84 9.61 -2.98
CA PHE A 75 -4.08 10.44 -3.87
C PHE A 75 -2.98 11.16 -3.09
N GLN A 76 -1.77 11.12 -3.62
CA GLN A 76 -0.62 11.85 -3.08
C GLN A 76 -0.19 12.91 -4.09
N SER A 77 -0.12 14.15 -3.62
CA SER A 77 0.47 15.27 -4.34
C SER A 77 1.99 15.27 -4.20
N SER A 78 2.68 15.92 -5.13
CA SER A 78 4.11 16.19 -5.00
C SER A 78 4.37 17.56 -4.38
N HIS A 79 5.34 17.64 -3.44
CA HIS A 79 5.87 18.90 -2.93
C HIS A 79 6.52 19.75 -4.05
N ASN A 80 6.88 19.14 -5.18
CA ASN A 80 7.51 19.80 -6.32
C ASN A 80 6.50 20.29 -7.37
N ASN A 81 5.21 20.41 -7.03
CA ASN A 81 4.23 20.98 -7.95
C ASN A 81 4.52 22.46 -8.22
N ILE A 82 4.40 22.87 -9.49
CA ILE A 82 4.64 24.22 -10.00
C ILE A 82 3.38 24.69 -10.74
N PRO A 83 2.75 25.81 -10.34
CA PRO A 83 1.58 26.35 -11.03
C PRO A 83 1.79 26.51 -12.54
N GLY A 84 0.82 26.01 -13.33
CA GLY A 84 0.84 26.07 -14.79
C GLY A 84 1.88 25.19 -15.50
N GLN A 85 2.75 24.50 -14.76
CA GLN A 85 3.84 23.70 -15.35
C GLN A 85 3.80 22.23 -14.93
N HIS A 86 3.54 21.96 -13.65
CA HIS A 86 3.68 20.61 -13.11
C HIS A 86 2.79 20.37 -11.91
N ILE A 87 1.85 19.44 -12.01
CA ILE A 87 0.98 19.00 -10.92
C ILE A 87 0.94 17.47 -10.97
N ARG A 88 1.75 16.82 -10.12
CA ARG A 88 1.75 15.35 -10.04
C ARG A 88 0.63 14.82 -9.18
N LEU A 89 0.02 13.78 -9.73
CA LEU A 89 -0.87 12.87 -9.03
C LEU A 89 -0.20 11.50 -8.93
N LEU A 90 -0.08 11.01 -7.71
CA LEU A 90 0.28 9.62 -7.40
C LEU A 90 -0.93 8.94 -6.78
N VAL A 91 -1.22 7.72 -7.21
CA VAL A 91 -2.37 6.95 -6.71
C VAL A 91 -1.87 5.73 -5.95
N HIS A 92 -2.37 5.56 -4.73
CA HIS A 92 -2.08 4.43 -3.86
C HIS A 92 -3.35 3.69 -3.50
N THR A 93 -3.22 2.38 -3.35
CA THR A 93 -4.29 1.47 -2.94
C THR A 93 -3.94 0.85 -1.60
N SER A 94 -4.94 0.63 -0.76
CA SER A 94 -4.75 -0.08 0.51
C SER A 94 -6.01 -0.81 0.94
N ILE A 95 -5.79 -1.90 1.66
CA ILE A 95 -6.81 -2.75 2.28
C ILE A 95 -6.53 -2.75 3.77
N SER A 96 -7.53 -2.42 4.56
CA SER A 96 -7.46 -2.51 6.02
C SER A 96 -8.66 -3.24 6.60
N SER A 97 -8.53 -3.76 7.82
CA SER A 97 -9.60 -4.46 8.53
C SER A 97 -9.74 -3.98 9.97
N PRO A 98 -10.97 -3.68 10.44
CA PRO A 98 -11.21 -3.42 11.85
C PRO A 98 -10.93 -4.65 12.74
N VAL A 99 -11.08 -5.87 12.20
CA VAL A 99 -10.75 -7.12 12.92
C VAL A 99 -9.25 -7.16 13.19
N VAL A 100 -8.44 -6.94 12.16
CA VAL A 100 -6.97 -6.89 12.30
C VAL A 100 -6.55 -5.77 13.24
N LYS A 101 -7.12 -4.56 13.10
CA LYS A 101 -6.83 -3.44 14.01
C LYS A 101 -7.11 -3.80 15.48
N LYS A 102 -8.23 -4.47 15.76
CA LYS A 102 -8.59 -4.91 17.11
C LYS A 102 -7.61 -5.97 17.63
N TRP A 103 -7.28 -6.95 16.79
CA TRP A 103 -6.30 -7.99 17.14
C TRP A 103 -4.92 -7.40 17.42
N GLU A 104 -4.39 -6.52 16.57
CA GLU A 104 -3.12 -5.82 16.78
C GLU A 104 -3.14 -5.08 18.13
N THR A 105 -4.16 -4.27 18.37
CA THR A 105 -4.29 -3.51 19.63
C THR A 105 -4.27 -4.43 20.85
N ALA A 106 -4.99 -5.56 20.79
CA ALA A 106 -5.04 -6.54 21.87
C ALA A 106 -3.68 -7.24 22.07
N LEU A 107 -3.01 -7.62 20.98
CA LEU A 107 -1.69 -8.25 21.02
C LEU A 107 -0.69 -7.36 21.74
N TRP A 108 -0.60 -6.08 21.35
CA TRP A 108 0.33 -5.13 21.98
C TRP A 108 0.00 -4.85 23.45
N ALA A 109 -1.30 -4.79 23.81
CA ALA A 109 -1.72 -4.64 25.19
C ALA A 109 -1.29 -5.82 26.08
N ARG A 110 -1.37 -7.07 25.58
CA ARG A 110 -0.87 -8.27 26.30
C ARG A 110 0.64 -8.21 26.59
N HIS A 111 1.38 -7.47 25.77
CA HIS A 111 2.82 -7.25 25.94
C HIS A 111 3.16 -5.93 26.66
N GLY A 112 2.21 -5.34 27.38
CA GLY A 112 2.43 -4.14 28.20
C GLY A 112 2.67 -2.87 27.39
N ARG A 113 2.19 -2.79 26.15
CA ARG A 113 2.39 -1.65 25.25
C ARG A 113 1.07 -0.96 24.91
N THR A 114 1.08 0.36 24.94
CA THR A 114 -0.02 1.21 24.46
C THR A 114 0.15 1.50 22.97
N TYR A 115 -0.26 0.54 22.13
CA TYR A 115 -0.25 0.71 20.67
C TYR A 115 -1.67 0.52 20.12
N GLN A 116 -2.12 1.48 19.32
CA GLN A 116 -3.34 1.32 18.54
C GLN A 116 -2.98 0.73 17.17
N GLY A 117 -3.53 -0.45 16.88
CA GLY A 117 -3.43 -1.09 15.58
C GLY A 117 -3.88 -0.16 14.45
N ASN A 118 -3.26 -0.31 13.29
CA ASN A 118 -3.67 0.42 12.08
C ASN A 118 -4.57 -0.45 11.18
N GLY A 119 -4.58 -1.78 11.38
CA GLY A 119 -5.41 -2.72 10.63
C GLY A 119 -5.00 -2.89 9.17
N ASN A 120 -3.84 -2.39 8.75
CA ASN A 120 -3.38 -2.48 7.36
C ASN A 120 -2.99 -3.91 7.03
N ILE A 121 -3.54 -4.40 5.93
CA ILE A 121 -3.29 -5.76 5.43
C ILE A 121 -2.34 -5.70 4.23
N ALA A 122 -2.69 -4.86 3.27
CA ALA A 122 -1.93 -4.71 2.04
C ALA A 122 -2.06 -3.28 1.52
N GLY A 123 -1.05 -2.83 0.79
CA GLY A 123 -1.10 -1.56 0.08
C GLY A 123 0.03 -1.46 -0.93
N THR A 124 -0.25 -0.77 -2.03
CA THR A 124 0.72 -0.57 -3.11
C THR A 124 0.35 0.63 -3.97
N GLN A 125 1.31 1.12 -4.75
CA GLN A 125 1.09 2.17 -5.74
C GLN A 125 0.30 1.57 -6.92
N LEU A 126 -0.68 2.30 -7.47
CA LEU A 126 -1.61 1.77 -8.48
C LEU A 126 -0.90 1.15 -9.71
N GLY A 127 0.21 1.74 -10.15
CA GLY A 127 0.99 1.23 -11.30
C GLY A 127 1.64 -0.13 -11.05
N TYR A 128 1.74 -0.56 -9.79
CA TYR A 128 2.23 -1.88 -9.42
C TYR A 128 1.16 -2.98 -9.38
N LEU A 129 -0.12 -2.63 -9.47
CA LEU A 129 -1.22 -3.59 -9.66
C LEU A 129 -1.38 -4.04 -11.13
N ALA A 130 -0.54 -3.51 -12.04
CA ALA A 130 -0.53 -3.91 -13.44
C ALA A 130 -0.03 -5.36 -13.63
N GLU A 131 -0.28 -5.90 -14.82
CA GLU A 131 0.20 -7.21 -15.25
C GLU A 131 1.71 -7.39 -15.04
N PRO A 132 2.19 -8.62 -14.75
CA PRO A 132 3.62 -8.92 -14.69
C PRO A 132 4.37 -8.37 -15.92
N GLY A 133 5.51 -7.72 -15.68
CA GLY A 133 6.30 -7.05 -16.73
C GLY A 133 5.89 -5.60 -17.05
N LYS A 134 4.69 -5.16 -16.65
CA LYS A 134 4.20 -3.77 -16.81
C LYS A 134 4.13 -3.00 -15.49
N ARG A 135 4.51 -3.65 -14.39
CA ARG A 135 4.55 -3.10 -13.04
C ARG A 135 5.58 -1.98 -12.94
N ALA A 136 5.12 -0.77 -12.71
CA ALA A 136 5.98 0.40 -12.57
C ALA A 136 5.37 1.42 -11.62
N TRP A 137 6.23 2.25 -11.04
CA TRP A 137 5.77 3.45 -10.35
C TRP A 137 5.23 4.45 -11.39
N VAL A 138 3.95 4.77 -11.32
CA VAL A 138 3.29 5.68 -12.28
C VAL A 138 2.84 6.96 -11.60
N ALA A 139 3.08 8.10 -12.25
CA ALA A 139 2.58 9.41 -11.87
C ALA A 139 1.87 10.06 -13.06
N TRP A 140 0.79 10.78 -12.79
CA TRP A 140 0.04 11.53 -13.81
C TRP A 140 0.28 13.02 -13.69
N GLU A 141 0.21 13.70 -14.83
CA GLU A 141 0.36 15.14 -14.95
C GLU A 141 -1.02 15.80 -15.09
N LEU A 142 -1.29 16.82 -14.26
CA LEU A 142 -2.57 17.53 -14.22
C LEU A 142 -2.48 19.02 -14.58
N ALA A 143 -1.26 19.56 -14.74
CA ALA A 143 -1.04 20.99 -14.93
C ALA A 143 -1.74 21.54 -16.17
N HIS A 144 -1.76 20.79 -17.25
CA HIS A 144 -2.25 21.26 -18.55
C HIS A 144 -3.70 20.88 -18.78
N GLU A 145 -4.55 21.88 -19.01
CA GLU A 145 -5.99 21.70 -19.18
C GLU A 145 -6.35 20.73 -20.31
N HIS A 146 -5.67 20.83 -21.46
CA HIS A 146 -5.93 20.01 -22.64
C HIS A 146 -5.57 18.52 -22.48
N THR A 147 -4.70 18.15 -21.52
CA THR A 147 -4.38 16.73 -21.23
C THR A 147 -4.98 16.23 -19.92
N ARG A 148 -5.44 17.13 -19.04
CA ARG A 148 -5.95 16.78 -17.70
C ARG A 148 -7.12 15.80 -17.75
N ALA A 149 -8.08 16.00 -18.64
CA ALA A 149 -9.23 15.11 -18.79
C ALA A 149 -8.80 13.68 -19.17
N ALA A 150 -7.82 13.55 -20.07
CA ALA A 150 -7.27 12.25 -20.45
C ALA A 150 -6.52 11.58 -19.29
N ALA A 151 -5.75 12.34 -18.51
CA ALA A 151 -5.08 11.82 -17.31
C ALA A 151 -6.09 11.31 -16.25
N ILE A 152 -7.17 12.05 -16.00
CA ILE A 152 -8.26 11.64 -15.10
C ILE A 152 -8.92 10.35 -15.61
N ALA A 153 -9.21 10.27 -16.91
CA ALA A 153 -9.81 9.09 -17.52
C ALA A 153 -8.88 7.87 -17.43
N GLU A 154 -7.58 8.03 -17.67
CA GLU A 154 -6.60 6.95 -17.55
C GLU A 154 -6.49 6.43 -16.11
N VAL A 155 -6.45 7.32 -15.12
CA VAL A 155 -6.44 6.92 -13.70
C VAL A 155 -7.70 6.14 -13.35
N THR A 156 -8.86 6.61 -13.79
CA THR A 156 -10.16 5.98 -13.55
C THR A 156 -10.22 4.59 -14.19
N ASP A 157 -9.75 4.45 -15.43
CA ASP A 157 -9.66 3.17 -16.13
C ASP A 157 -8.72 2.20 -15.40
N ARG A 158 -7.52 2.64 -14.99
CA ARG A 158 -6.57 1.78 -14.26
C ARG A 158 -7.10 1.34 -12.90
N ILE A 159 -7.78 2.21 -12.16
CA ILE A 159 -8.44 1.82 -10.91
C ILE A 159 -9.48 0.72 -11.21
N THR A 160 -10.28 0.90 -12.24
CA THR A 160 -11.32 -0.06 -12.64
C THR A 160 -10.74 -1.40 -13.04
N ARG A 161 -9.66 -1.41 -13.83
CA ARG A 161 -9.03 -2.64 -14.36
C ARG A 161 -8.16 -3.38 -13.36
N HIS A 162 -7.54 -2.67 -12.42
CA HIS A 162 -6.51 -3.25 -11.56
C HIS A 162 -6.87 -3.19 -10.07
N ALA A 163 -7.27 -2.03 -9.56
CA ALA A 163 -7.55 -1.88 -8.13
C ALA A 163 -8.86 -2.57 -7.71
N LEU A 164 -9.95 -2.43 -8.48
CA LEU A 164 -11.23 -3.05 -8.11
C LEU A 164 -11.15 -4.59 -8.11
N PRO A 165 -10.57 -5.27 -9.12
CA PRO A 165 -10.40 -6.72 -9.06
C PRO A 165 -9.48 -7.15 -7.93
N TRP A 166 -8.45 -6.36 -7.61
CA TRP A 166 -7.57 -6.63 -6.49
C TRP A 166 -8.31 -6.58 -5.15
N PHE A 167 -9.17 -5.57 -4.94
CA PHE A 167 -10.03 -5.51 -3.75
C PHE A 167 -11.05 -6.64 -3.68
N ALA A 168 -11.62 -7.04 -4.81
CA ALA A 168 -12.61 -8.11 -4.88
C ALA A 168 -12.08 -9.47 -4.40
N GLN A 169 -10.75 -9.66 -4.36
CA GLN A 169 -10.16 -10.87 -3.78
C GLN A 169 -10.47 -11.02 -2.29
N CYS A 170 -10.71 -9.92 -1.58
CA CYS A 170 -11.08 -9.94 -0.17
C CYS A 170 -12.57 -10.20 0.08
N GLU A 171 -13.39 -10.33 -0.97
CA GLU A 171 -14.82 -10.68 -0.85
C GLU A 171 -15.05 -12.19 -0.63
N ASP A 172 -14.00 -13.00 -0.80
CA ASP A 172 -13.98 -14.44 -0.54
C ASP A 172 -12.71 -14.80 0.25
N ILE A 173 -12.80 -14.60 1.57
CA ILE A 173 -11.67 -14.79 2.50
C ILE A 173 -11.13 -16.23 2.44
N PRO A 174 -11.95 -17.30 2.48
CA PRO A 174 -11.43 -18.67 2.38
C PRO A 174 -10.62 -18.90 1.11
N ARG A 175 -11.09 -18.40 -0.04
CA ARG A 175 -10.35 -18.49 -1.30
C ARG A 175 -9.05 -17.70 -1.29
N LEU A 176 -9.06 -16.47 -0.75
CA LEU A 176 -7.87 -15.64 -0.60
C LEU A 176 -6.83 -16.32 0.29
N VAL A 177 -7.25 -16.85 1.44
CA VAL A 177 -6.38 -17.62 2.36
C VAL A 177 -5.82 -18.84 1.63
N GLY A 178 -6.64 -19.61 0.91
CA GLY A 178 -6.17 -20.76 0.12
C GLY A 178 -5.03 -20.38 -0.84
N ARG A 179 -5.20 -19.31 -1.61
CA ARG A 179 -4.16 -18.81 -2.54
C ARG A 179 -2.89 -18.36 -1.82
N ILE A 180 -3.00 -17.74 -0.66
CA ILE A 180 -1.84 -17.31 0.13
C ILE A 180 -1.13 -18.54 0.72
N VAL A 181 -1.86 -19.57 1.16
CA VAL A 181 -1.27 -20.83 1.65
C VAL A 181 -0.48 -21.54 0.54
N GLU A 182 -0.97 -21.48 -0.70
CA GLU A 182 -0.30 -22.07 -1.86
C GLU A 182 0.94 -21.28 -2.30
N THR A 183 0.84 -19.95 -2.38
CA THR A 183 1.87 -19.10 -3.00
C THR A 183 2.79 -18.41 -1.99
N GLY A 184 2.38 -18.31 -0.73
CA GLY A 184 3.09 -17.57 0.33
C GLY A 184 2.95 -16.05 0.25
N VAL A 185 2.29 -15.50 -0.76
CA VAL A 185 2.24 -14.05 -0.98
C VAL A 185 0.81 -13.56 -1.13
N PHE A 186 0.57 -12.31 -0.73
CA PHE A 186 -0.69 -11.65 -1.07
C PHE A 186 -0.75 -11.43 -2.59
N PRO A 187 -1.80 -11.89 -3.29
CA PRO A 187 -1.87 -11.80 -4.74
C PRO A 187 -1.72 -10.38 -5.28
N ASP A 188 -1.05 -10.28 -6.43
CA ASP A 188 -0.98 -9.07 -7.26
C ASP A 188 -0.47 -7.80 -6.56
N CYS A 189 0.13 -7.95 -5.38
CA CYS A 189 0.77 -6.86 -4.64
C CYS A 189 2.26 -6.82 -4.97
N HIS A 190 2.78 -5.65 -5.36
CA HIS A 190 4.23 -5.47 -5.52
C HIS A 190 4.86 -5.19 -4.16
N VAL A 191 5.12 -6.25 -3.41
CA VAL A 191 6.30 -6.45 -2.58
C VAL A 191 6.22 -7.86 -2.00
N GLU A 192 7.39 -8.40 -1.69
CA GLU A 192 7.69 -9.61 -0.93
C GLU A 192 7.10 -9.56 0.49
N ASN A 193 5.83 -9.17 0.68
CA ASN A 193 5.21 -8.97 1.97
C ASN A 193 4.30 -10.15 2.31
N PHE A 194 4.73 -10.93 3.30
CA PHE A 194 3.95 -12.00 3.90
C PHE A 194 2.78 -11.38 4.69
N PRO A 195 1.51 -11.70 4.37
CA PRO A 195 0.34 -11.08 4.99
C PRO A 195 0.00 -11.72 6.34
N ALA A 196 0.93 -11.65 7.29
CA ALA A 196 0.84 -12.31 8.59
C ALA A 196 -0.43 -11.91 9.36
N GLU A 197 -0.76 -10.63 9.40
CA GLU A 197 -1.88 -10.11 10.17
C GLU A 197 -3.24 -10.60 9.64
N LEU A 198 -3.37 -10.75 8.31
CA LEU A 198 -4.55 -11.36 7.71
C LEU A 198 -4.66 -12.84 8.07
N LEU A 199 -3.56 -13.60 7.95
CA LEU A 199 -3.58 -15.02 8.24
C LEU A 199 -3.87 -15.31 9.72
N LEU A 200 -3.27 -14.53 10.63
CA LEU A 200 -3.50 -14.66 12.07
C LEU A 200 -4.94 -14.32 12.49
N CYS A 201 -5.66 -13.50 11.71
CA CYS A 201 -7.05 -13.15 12.00
C CYS A 201 -8.08 -14.04 11.28
N PHE A 202 -7.73 -14.60 10.12
CA PHE A 202 -8.70 -15.20 9.20
C PHE A 202 -8.35 -16.62 8.74
N ALA A 203 -7.21 -17.16 9.16
CA ALA A 203 -6.79 -18.52 8.85
C ALA A 203 -6.51 -19.31 10.14
N SER A 204 -6.44 -20.63 10.01
CA SER A 204 -5.92 -21.49 11.08
C SER A 204 -4.42 -21.29 11.29
N ARG A 205 -3.92 -21.73 12.44
CA ARG A 205 -2.49 -21.72 12.77
C ARG A 205 -1.71 -22.58 11.76
N GLU A 206 -2.27 -23.72 11.38
CA GLU A 206 -1.70 -24.66 10.41
C GLU A 206 -1.62 -24.04 9.01
N GLN A 207 -2.68 -23.36 8.57
CA GLN A 207 -2.66 -22.62 7.30
C GLN A 207 -1.62 -21.49 7.33
N THR A 208 -1.53 -20.75 8.43
CA THR A 208 -0.55 -19.67 8.60
C THR A 208 0.89 -20.20 8.51
N ALA A 209 1.20 -21.31 9.18
CA ALA A 209 2.50 -21.95 9.12
C ALA A 209 2.84 -22.45 7.71
N ARG A 210 1.87 -23.06 7.00
CA ARG A 210 2.04 -23.48 5.61
C ARG A 210 2.29 -22.31 4.66
N ALA A 211 1.55 -21.22 4.82
CA ALA A 211 1.75 -20.01 4.04
C ALA A 211 3.15 -19.41 4.28
N LEU A 212 3.61 -19.39 5.53
CA LEU A 212 4.96 -18.93 5.88
C LEU A 212 6.03 -19.80 5.21
N ALA A 213 5.86 -21.13 5.22
CA ALA A 213 6.75 -22.05 4.52
C ALA A 213 6.77 -21.82 3.00
N ALA A 214 5.61 -21.55 2.38
CA ALA A 214 5.54 -21.21 0.96
C ALA A 214 6.25 -19.87 0.68
N TYR A 215 6.04 -18.86 1.53
CA TYR A 215 6.66 -17.55 1.40
C TYR A 215 8.19 -17.61 1.43
N ILE A 216 8.75 -18.37 2.38
CA ILE A 216 10.21 -18.57 2.52
C ILE A 216 10.83 -19.14 1.23
N LYS A 217 10.09 -19.97 0.49
CA LYS A 217 10.54 -20.52 -0.80
C LYS A 217 10.62 -19.46 -1.89
N THR A 218 9.80 -18.41 -1.83
CA THR A 218 9.84 -17.30 -2.78
C THR A 218 10.99 -16.34 -2.55
N LEU A 219 11.60 -16.36 -1.36
CA LEU A 219 12.69 -15.47 -1.01
C LEU A 219 14.01 -15.85 -1.67
N HIS A 220 14.76 -14.84 -2.10
CA HIS A 220 16.16 -14.98 -2.47
C HIS A 220 16.96 -15.59 -1.29
N PRO A 221 17.96 -16.46 -1.52
CA PRO A 221 18.69 -17.16 -0.45
C PRO A 221 19.23 -16.24 0.66
N LYS A 222 19.75 -15.07 0.29
CA LYS A 222 20.21 -14.05 1.27
C LYS A 222 19.07 -13.53 2.15
N ALA A 223 17.90 -13.27 1.58
CA ALA A 223 16.73 -12.80 2.33
C ALA A 223 16.17 -13.90 3.25
N ARG A 224 16.15 -15.16 2.77
CA ARG A 224 15.83 -16.33 3.59
C ARG A 224 16.76 -16.47 4.79
N ALA A 225 18.08 -16.41 4.57
CA ALA A 225 19.06 -16.52 5.65
C ALA A 225 18.93 -15.40 6.69
N ASN A 226 18.65 -14.17 6.24
CA ASN A 226 18.35 -13.06 7.15
C ASN A 226 17.06 -13.33 7.95
N LEU A 227 16.02 -13.82 7.30
CA LEU A 227 14.75 -14.15 7.97
C LEU A 227 14.94 -15.23 9.06
N HIS A 228 15.74 -16.28 8.80
CA HIS A 228 16.10 -17.27 9.81
C HIS A 228 16.82 -16.64 11.01
N LYS A 229 17.79 -15.74 10.76
CA LYS A 229 18.51 -15.02 11.83
C LYS A 229 17.57 -14.15 12.65
N ASP A 230 16.65 -13.44 12.00
CA ASP A 230 15.68 -12.57 12.66
C ASP A 230 14.71 -13.38 13.52
N PHE A 231 14.26 -14.56 13.06
CA PHE A 231 13.43 -15.48 13.85
C PHE A 231 14.18 -16.04 15.07
N ALA A 232 15.45 -16.42 14.92
CA ALA A 232 16.26 -16.89 16.04
C ALA A 232 16.45 -15.78 17.08
N ALA A 233 16.86 -14.58 16.66
CA ALA A 233 17.04 -13.43 17.55
C ALA A 233 15.73 -13.02 18.25
N ALA A 234 14.58 -13.13 17.57
CA ALA A 234 13.28 -12.80 18.14
C ALA A 234 12.82 -13.79 19.23
N ARG A 235 13.31 -15.04 19.26
CA ARG A 235 13.04 -16.00 20.35
C ARG A 235 13.81 -15.66 21.62
N ASP A 236 15.00 -15.09 21.48
CA ASP A 236 15.92 -14.86 22.60
C ASP A 236 15.66 -13.52 23.33
N GLU A 237 14.90 -12.59 22.74
CA GLU A 237 14.63 -11.26 23.31
C GLU A 237 13.23 -11.09 23.94
N SER A 238 13.18 -10.59 25.18
CA SER A 238 11.97 -10.04 25.84
C SER A 238 12.22 -8.59 26.31
N PRO A 239 11.30 -7.61 26.23
CA PRO A 239 10.05 -7.48 25.45
C PRO A 239 10.26 -6.71 24.11
N LEU A 240 9.21 -6.61 23.29
CA LEU A 240 9.15 -5.91 21.97
C LEU A 240 10.00 -4.63 21.91
N LYS A 241 11.22 -4.67 21.36
CA LYS A 241 12.00 -3.48 20.99
C LYS A 241 11.72 -3.15 19.53
N ILE A 242 11.15 -1.96 19.28
CA ILE A 242 10.90 -1.46 17.93
C ILE A 242 12.22 -0.89 17.41
N ASN A 243 12.91 -1.64 16.55
CA ASN A 243 13.88 -1.01 15.65
C ASN A 243 13.18 -0.75 14.31
N HIS A 244 13.10 0.52 13.96
CA HIS A 244 12.29 1.11 12.88
C HIS A 244 12.62 0.65 11.44
N SER A 245 13.49 -0.35 11.23
CA SER A 245 14.06 -0.64 9.91
C SER A 245 13.47 -1.85 9.17
N GLY A 246 12.40 -2.49 9.64
CA GLY A 246 11.77 -3.55 8.83
C GLY A 246 10.34 -3.84 9.20
N PHE A 247 9.41 -3.52 8.29
CA PHE A 247 8.00 -3.95 8.32
C PHE A 247 7.84 -5.46 8.60
N PHE A 248 8.88 -6.26 8.32
CA PHE A 248 8.95 -7.69 8.63
C PHE A 248 9.29 -8.04 10.09
N GLY A 249 10.15 -7.27 10.76
CA GLY A 249 10.61 -7.61 12.12
C GLY A 249 9.49 -7.64 13.15
N CYS A 250 8.46 -6.79 12.98
CA CYS A 250 7.25 -6.82 13.80
C CYS A 250 6.40 -8.07 13.53
N ARG A 251 6.30 -8.51 12.28
CA ARG A 251 5.48 -9.66 11.87
C ARG A 251 6.03 -11.00 12.36
N ILE A 252 7.36 -11.16 12.37
CA ILE A 252 8.02 -12.33 12.95
C ILE A 252 7.58 -12.53 14.41
N ARG A 253 7.55 -11.44 15.18
CA ARG A 253 7.15 -11.50 16.59
C ARG A 253 5.66 -11.76 16.76
N TYR A 254 4.82 -11.29 15.85
CA TYR A 254 3.39 -11.66 15.85
C TYR A 254 3.20 -13.16 15.65
N LEU A 255 3.92 -13.73 14.68
CA LEU A 255 3.91 -15.16 14.39
C LEU A 255 4.36 -15.96 15.63
N LEU A 256 5.47 -15.59 16.25
CA LEU A 256 5.95 -16.24 17.47
C LEU A 256 4.98 -16.11 18.66
N ALA A 257 4.38 -14.93 18.86
CA ALA A 257 3.43 -14.69 19.96
C ALA A 257 2.16 -15.54 19.83
N GLU A 258 1.76 -15.87 18.61
CA GLU A 258 0.63 -16.75 18.30
C GLU A 258 1.09 -18.22 18.08
N GLY A 259 2.33 -18.55 18.46
CA GLY A 259 2.90 -19.90 18.43
C GLY A 259 3.25 -20.41 17.02
N ILE A 260 3.26 -19.59 15.99
CA ILE A 260 3.72 -20.00 14.67
C ILE A 260 5.25 -20.17 14.72
N GLU A 261 5.69 -21.41 14.60
CA GLU A 261 7.12 -21.73 14.50
C GLU A 261 7.64 -21.48 13.09
N PHE A 262 8.91 -21.10 13.02
CA PHE A 262 9.59 -21.01 11.73
C PHE A 262 9.92 -22.41 11.21
N PRO A 263 9.65 -22.71 9.94
CA PRO A 263 10.06 -23.98 9.34
C PRO A 263 11.56 -24.20 9.51
N LYS A 264 11.94 -25.38 10.00
CA LYS A 264 13.35 -25.83 9.97
C LYS A 264 13.74 -26.07 8.51
N GLU A 265 14.99 -25.75 8.17
CA GLU A 265 15.56 -26.03 6.84
C GLU A 265 15.52 -27.53 6.51
#